data_AF-A0A151BJD6-F1
#
_entry.id   AF-A0A151BJD6-F1
#
_cell.length_a   1.000
_cell.length_b   1.000
_cell.length_c   1.000
_cell.angle_alpha   90.00
_cell.angle_beta   90.00
_cell.angle_gamma   90.00
#
_symmetry.space_group_name_H-M   'P 1'
#
loop_
_entity.id
_entity.type
_entity.pdbx_description
1 polymer ?
#
loop_
_entity_poly.entity_id
_entity_poly.type
_entity_poly.pdbx_seq_one_letter_code
_entity_poly.pdbx_strand_id
1 'polypeptide(L)'
;MLIDGFTFGFAEVGGMDSTDSIIEMYRTLRREDVNLLLLNGCVISWYNVVDLQRLYEETGIPLICVTYEESPGLERYFKELFPRDWEYRVAIYRKNGGRTPLKLKTGHTVYARFLGASREEAEGVLNKFTLQGAVPEPLRVARLLARSLMRTLKPEIYRGR
;
A
#
# COMPACT_ATOMS: atom_id res chain seq x y z
N MET A 1 -19.82 0.45 -6.44
CA MET A 1 -18.58 1.25 -6.52
C MET A 1 -18.46 1.73 -7.95
N LEU A 2 -18.23 3.03 -8.15
CA LEU A 2 -17.92 3.61 -9.45
C LEU A 2 -16.41 3.89 -9.49
N ILE A 3 -15.80 3.83 -10.68
CA ILE A 3 -14.37 4.10 -10.88
C ILE A 3 -14.28 5.30 -11.82
N ASP A 4 -13.74 6.40 -11.33
CA ASP A 4 -13.64 7.66 -12.09
C ASP A 4 -12.30 7.84 -12.81
N GLY A 5 -11.30 7.01 -12.47
CA GLY A 5 -9.97 7.05 -13.07
C GLY A 5 -9.04 6.01 -12.47
N PHE A 6 -7.95 5.72 -13.17
CA PHE A 6 -6.86 4.89 -12.69
C PHE A 6 -5.55 5.32 -13.36
N THR A 7 -4.44 5.04 -12.70
CA THR A 7 -3.09 5.23 -13.22
C THR A 7 -2.22 4.05 -12.80
N PHE A 8 -1.02 3.96 -13.37
CA PHE A 8 -0.03 2.95 -13.04
C PHE A 8 1.28 3.61 -12.64
N GLY A 9 1.90 3.06 -11.61
CA GLY A 9 3.27 3.37 -11.19
C GLY A 9 4.07 2.07 -11.17
N PHE A 10 5.37 2.19 -11.38
CA PHE A 10 6.31 1.09 -11.28
C PHE A 10 7.28 1.40 -10.14
N ALA A 11 7.72 0.34 -9.46
CA ALA A 11 8.71 0.42 -8.41
C ALA A 11 9.70 -0.72 -8.59
N GLU A 12 10.95 -0.49 -8.25
CA GLU A 12 11.99 -1.49 -8.31
C GLU A 12 11.71 -2.63 -7.31
N VAL A 13 11.88 -3.87 -7.76
CA VAL A 13 11.76 -5.06 -6.92
C VAL A 13 12.95 -5.11 -5.97
N GLY A 14 12.69 -5.05 -4.66
CA GLY A 14 13.77 -4.88 -3.68
C GLY A 14 14.29 -3.46 -3.56
N GLY A 15 13.71 -2.49 -4.27
CA GLY A 15 14.09 -1.08 -4.17
C GLY A 15 13.59 -0.41 -2.89
N MET A 16 13.66 0.93 -2.86
CA MET A 16 13.11 1.81 -1.82
C MET A 16 12.33 3.00 -2.40
N ASP A 17 11.96 2.90 -3.68
CA ASP A 17 11.27 3.92 -4.50
C ASP A 17 9.73 3.80 -4.45
N SER A 18 9.17 2.86 -3.67
CA SER A 18 7.71 2.66 -3.60
C SER A 18 6.97 3.92 -3.16
N THR A 19 7.53 4.68 -2.23
CA THR A 19 6.94 5.94 -1.74
C THR A 19 6.88 6.98 -2.86
N ASP A 20 7.98 7.17 -3.59
CA ASP A 20 8.07 8.11 -4.70
C ASP A 20 7.08 7.74 -5.82
N SER A 21 7.00 6.45 -6.15
CA SER A 21 6.07 5.93 -7.15
C SER A 21 4.61 6.22 -6.78
N ILE A 22 4.23 6.07 -5.51
CA ILE A 22 2.86 6.37 -5.04
C ILE A 22 2.58 7.87 -5.10
N ILE A 23 3.52 8.72 -4.69
CA ILE A 23 3.39 10.18 -4.77
C ILE A 23 3.21 10.61 -6.23
N GLU A 24 3.99 10.04 -7.15
CA GLU A 24 3.89 10.36 -8.57
C GLU A 24 2.57 9.89 -9.19
N MET A 25 2.08 8.70 -8.80
CA MET A 25 0.73 8.26 -9.19
C MET A 25 -0.35 9.24 -8.72
N TYR A 26 -0.28 9.70 -7.48
CA TYR A 26 -1.22 10.70 -6.94
C TYR A 26 -1.19 12.00 -7.75
N ARG A 27 0.00 12.54 -8.01
CA ARG A 27 0.20 13.77 -8.83
C ARG A 27 -0.28 13.60 -10.27
N THR A 28 0.00 12.45 -10.87
CA THR A 28 -0.38 12.12 -12.26
C THR A 28 -1.87 11.98 -12.45
N LEU A 29 -2.60 11.47 -11.43
CA LEU A 29 -4.04 11.33 -11.50
C LEU A 29 -4.74 12.71 -11.67
N ARG A 30 -4.10 13.80 -11.23
CA ARG A 30 -4.59 15.19 -11.35
C ARG A 30 -6.03 15.36 -10.86
N ARG A 31 -6.33 14.73 -9.72
CA ARG A 31 -7.65 14.72 -9.09
C ARG A 31 -7.57 15.38 -7.72
N GLU A 32 -8.15 16.58 -7.63
CA GLU A 32 -8.20 17.36 -6.38
C GLU A 32 -9.25 16.83 -5.39
N ASP A 33 -10.13 15.93 -5.84
CA ASP A 33 -11.20 15.33 -5.06
C ASP A 33 -10.79 14.03 -4.35
N VAL A 34 -9.51 13.64 -4.36
CA VAL A 34 -9.00 12.50 -3.61
C VAL A 34 -8.89 12.87 -2.13
N ASN A 35 -9.71 12.27 -1.28
CA ASN A 35 -9.76 12.56 0.17
C ASN A 35 -9.09 11.49 1.04
N LEU A 36 -8.69 10.36 0.46
CA LEU A 36 -8.11 9.24 1.20
C LEU A 36 -7.22 8.37 0.29
N LEU A 37 -6.04 7.98 0.78
CA LEU A 37 -5.21 6.94 0.19
C LEU A 37 -5.40 5.61 0.92
N LEU A 38 -5.79 4.56 0.18
CA LEU A 38 -5.92 3.21 0.71
C LEU A 38 -4.81 2.33 0.12
N LEU A 39 -3.97 1.76 0.99
CA LEU A 39 -2.83 0.94 0.61
C LEU A 39 -3.02 -0.52 1.02
N ASN A 40 -2.57 -1.43 0.16
CA ASN A 40 -2.60 -2.87 0.42
C ASN A 40 -1.24 -3.35 0.97
N GLY A 41 -0.94 -2.95 2.20
CA GLY A 41 0.35 -3.17 2.88
C GLY A 41 1.34 -2.02 2.70
N CYS A 42 2.26 -1.89 3.66
CA CYS A 42 3.31 -0.86 3.67
C CYS A 42 4.67 -1.40 3.20
N VAL A 43 4.69 -2.66 2.75
CA VAL A 43 5.86 -3.31 2.16
C VAL A 43 5.38 -4.01 0.91
N ILE A 44 5.79 -3.47 -0.23
CA ILE A 44 5.39 -3.94 -1.56
C ILE A 44 6.63 -4.36 -2.35
N SER A 45 6.43 -4.87 -3.57
CA SER A 45 7.52 -5.17 -4.53
C SER A 45 8.77 -5.81 -3.91
N TRP A 46 8.59 -6.88 -3.11
CA TRP A 46 9.65 -7.57 -2.38
C TRP A 46 10.46 -6.64 -1.45
N TYR A 47 9.97 -6.45 -0.22
CA TYR A 47 10.65 -5.67 0.83
C TYR A 47 10.89 -4.16 0.54
N ASN A 48 10.24 -3.60 -0.48
CA ASN A 48 10.25 -2.16 -0.76
C ASN A 48 9.27 -1.47 0.19
N VAL A 49 9.81 -0.77 1.19
CA VAL A 49 9.04 -0.22 2.31
C VAL A 49 8.50 1.17 1.93
N VAL A 50 7.20 1.35 2.07
CA VAL A 50 6.53 2.65 1.90
C VAL A 50 6.70 3.46 3.19
N ASP A 51 7.25 4.68 3.11
CA ASP A 51 7.25 5.64 4.21
C ASP A 51 5.89 6.33 4.29
N LEU A 52 5.05 5.88 5.22
CA LEU A 52 3.70 6.40 5.38
C LEU A 52 3.70 7.85 5.86
N GLN A 53 4.68 8.24 6.69
CA GLN A 53 4.79 9.61 7.18
C GLN A 53 5.12 10.56 6.04
N ARG A 54 6.14 10.21 5.22
CA ARG A 54 6.50 11.00 4.04
C ARG A 54 5.34 11.08 3.05
N LEU A 55 4.63 9.97 2.82
CA LEU A 55 3.48 9.97 1.92
C LEU A 55 2.36 10.91 2.42
N TYR A 56 2.09 10.90 3.73
CA TYR A 56 1.11 11.80 4.33
C TYR A 56 1.56 13.27 4.25
N GLU A 57 2.82 13.56 4.56
CA GLU A 57 3.40 14.92 4.52
C GLU A 57 3.39 15.51 3.10
N GLU A 58 3.75 14.73 2.09
CA GLU A 58 3.87 15.19 0.69
C GLU A 58 2.53 15.31 -0.04
N THR A 59 1.52 14.55 0.36
CA THR A 59 0.20 14.56 -0.28
C THR A 59 -0.83 15.36 0.50
N GLY A 60 -0.67 15.50 1.82
CA GLY A 60 -1.67 16.06 2.71
C GLY A 60 -2.94 15.21 2.84
N ILE A 61 -2.97 14.02 2.23
CA ILE A 61 -4.16 13.17 2.16
C ILE A 61 -4.10 12.11 3.26
N PRO A 62 -5.14 11.99 4.11
CA PRO A 62 -5.26 10.89 5.06
C PRO A 62 -5.05 9.53 4.40
N LEU A 63 -4.40 8.61 5.10
CA LEU A 63 -4.09 7.30 4.54
C LEU A 63 -4.40 6.17 5.50
N ILE A 64 -4.74 5.02 4.91
CA ILE A 64 -4.96 3.76 5.62
C ILE A 64 -4.19 2.68 4.85
N CYS A 65 -3.27 2.02 5.54
CA CYS A 65 -2.54 0.87 5.04
C CYS A 65 -3.06 -0.40 5.72
N VAL A 66 -3.65 -1.30 4.94
CA VAL A 66 -4.30 -2.52 5.44
C VAL A 66 -3.45 -3.76 5.16
N THR A 67 -3.38 -4.64 6.15
CA THR A 67 -2.82 -6.00 6.04
C THR A 67 -3.80 -7.00 6.63
N TYR A 68 -3.74 -8.26 6.18
CA TYR A 68 -4.78 -9.25 6.47
C TYR A 68 -4.36 -10.31 7.48
N GLU A 69 -3.07 -10.39 7.79
CA GLU A 69 -2.49 -11.41 8.66
C GLU A 69 -1.61 -10.76 9.73
N GLU A 70 -1.59 -11.40 10.90
CA GLU A 70 -0.53 -11.13 11.86
C GLU A 70 0.82 -11.51 11.24
N SER A 71 1.85 -10.78 11.63
CA SER A 71 3.19 -11.05 11.14
C SER A 71 4.17 -10.84 12.29
N PRO A 72 5.16 -11.73 12.48
CA PRO A 72 6.21 -11.56 13.48
C PRO A 72 7.12 -10.36 13.20
N GLY A 73 6.88 -9.62 12.11
CA GLY A 73 7.70 -8.52 11.65
C GLY A 73 8.67 -8.94 10.54
N LEU A 74 9.28 -7.94 9.90
CA LEU A 74 10.13 -8.14 8.72
C LEU A 74 11.61 -7.79 8.96
N GLU A 75 11.96 -7.32 10.16
CA GLU A 75 13.31 -6.79 10.44
C GLU A 75 14.43 -7.79 10.21
N ARG A 76 14.22 -9.08 10.56
CA ARG A 76 15.20 -10.14 10.30
C ARG A 76 15.51 -10.28 8.80
N TYR A 77 14.47 -10.20 7.97
CA TYR A 77 14.59 -10.37 6.53
C TYR A 77 15.25 -9.16 5.88
N PHE A 78 15.02 -7.95 6.40
CA PHE A 78 15.76 -6.77 5.94
C PHE A 78 17.27 -6.95 6.16
N LYS A 79 17.69 -7.39 7.36
CA LYS A 79 19.10 -7.64 7.68
C LYS A 79 19.73 -8.70 6.81
N GLU A 80 19.05 -9.82 6.61
CA GLU A 80 19.54 -10.97 5.85
C GLU A 80 19.63 -10.68 4.34
N LEU A 81 18.60 -10.04 3.78
CA LEU A 81 18.44 -9.90 2.33
C LEU A 81 18.99 -8.58 1.78
N PHE A 82 19.08 -7.53 2.61
CA PHE A 82 19.49 -6.20 2.19
C PHE A 82 20.58 -5.60 3.10
N PRO A 83 21.75 -6.25 3.24
CA PRO A 83 22.78 -5.85 4.19
C PRO A 83 23.35 -4.44 3.97
N ARG A 84 23.12 -3.83 2.79
CA ARG A 84 23.61 -2.49 2.46
C ARG A 84 22.70 -1.35 2.92
N ASP A 85 21.39 -1.58 3.09
CA ASP A 85 20.42 -0.52 3.39
C ASP A 85 19.38 -0.92 4.47
N TRP A 86 19.54 -2.11 5.08
CA TRP A 86 18.56 -2.63 6.04
C TRP A 86 18.26 -1.69 7.20
N GLU A 87 19.24 -0.91 7.67
CA GLU A 87 19.07 0.06 8.76
C GLU A 87 18.04 1.12 8.37
N TYR A 88 18.14 1.62 7.15
CA TYR A 88 17.20 2.59 6.58
C TYR A 88 15.79 1.98 6.43
N ARG A 89 15.70 0.75 5.90
CA ARG A 89 14.41 0.04 5.79
C ARG A 89 13.74 -0.17 7.14
N VAL A 90 14.52 -0.61 8.13
CA VAL A 90 14.03 -0.82 9.51
C VAL A 90 13.60 0.50 10.13
N ALA A 91 14.35 1.58 9.94
CA ALA A 91 13.99 2.90 10.45
C ALA A 91 12.62 3.34 9.93
N ILE A 92 12.37 3.26 8.62
CA ILE A 92 11.07 3.58 8.02
C ILE A 92 9.98 2.62 8.51
N TYR A 93 10.26 1.32 8.52
CA TYR A 93 9.29 0.32 8.96
C TYR A 93 8.83 0.53 10.42
N ARG A 94 9.75 0.94 11.30
CA ARG A 94 9.44 1.31 12.69
C ARG A 94 8.70 2.64 12.77
N LYS A 95 9.12 3.65 11.99
CA LYS A 95 8.47 4.97 11.89
C LYS A 95 7.00 4.86 11.47
N ASN A 96 6.66 3.87 10.63
CA ASN A 96 5.28 3.56 10.24
C ASN A 96 4.40 3.06 11.40
N GLY A 97 4.99 2.72 12.55
CA GLY A 97 4.26 2.35 13.76
C GLY A 97 3.65 0.95 13.75
N GLY A 98 2.97 0.65 14.86
CA GLY A 98 2.25 -0.59 15.09
C GLY A 98 0.99 -0.71 14.23
N ARG A 99 0.47 -1.92 14.14
CA ARG A 99 -0.80 -2.20 13.45
C ARG A 99 -1.93 -2.27 14.46
N THR A 100 -3.05 -1.62 14.17
CA THR A 100 -4.28 -1.70 14.97
C THR A 100 -5.20 -2.76 14.38
N PRO A 101 -5.64 -3.76 15.17
CA PRO A 101 -6.66 -4.70 14.72
C PRO A 101 -8.03 -4.01 14.64
N LEU A 102 -8.71 -4.19 13.51
CA LEU A 102 -10.05 -3.67 13.24
C LEU A 102 -10.94 -4.82 12.77
N LYS A 103 -12.14 -4.91 13.35
CA LYS A 103 -13.13 -5.93 12.98
C LYS A 103 -14.07 -5.37 11.92
N LEU A 104 -14.13 -6.02 10.78
CA LEU A 104 -15.03 -5.65 9.69
C LEU A 104 -16.44 -6.21 9.93
N LYS A 105 -17.44 -5.56 9.35
CA LYS A 105 -18.84 -5.98 9.32
C LYS A 105 -19.04 -7.35 8.67
N THR A 106 -18.08 -7.77 7.83
CA THR A 106 -18.03 -9.09 7.20
C THR A 106 -17.57 -10.20 8.16
N GLY A 107 -17.20 -9.85 9.39
CA GLY A 107 -16.72 -10.79 10.42
C GLY A 107 -15.21 -11.01 10.42
N HIS A 108 -14.49 -10.51 9.42
CA HIS A 108 -13.04 -10.62 9.33
C HIS A 108 -12.31 -9.56 10.17
N THR A 109 -11.16 -9.92 10.72
CA THR A 109 -10.23 -8.96 11.34
C THR A 109 -9.15 -8.56 10.33
N VAL A 110 -8.89 -7.27 10.23
CA VAL A 110 -7.78 -6.71 9.46
C VAL A 110 -6.87 -5.88 10.36
N TYR A 111 -5.64 -5.67 9.92
CA TYR A 111 -4.62 -4.93 10.65
C TYR A 111 -4.28 -3.67 9.88
N ALA A 112 -4.58 -2.51 10.45
CA ALA A 112 -4.43 -1.23 9.78
C ALA A 112 -3.35 -0.35 10.44
N ARG A 113 -2.64 0.41 9.63
CA ARG A 113 -1.90 1.61 10.02
C ARG A 113 -2.60 2.79 9.36
N PHE A 114 -2.74 3.90 10.05
CA PHE A 114 -3.41 5.07 9.49
C PHE A 114 -2.77 6.36 9.99
N LEU A 115 -2.73 7.37 9.13
CA LEU A 115 -2.23 8.72 9.41
C LEU A 115 -3.25 9.72 8.86
N GLY A 116 -3.49 10.79 9.61
CA GLY A 116 -4.51 11.77 9.26
C GLY A 116 -5.96 11.26 9.36
N ALA A 117 -6.19 10.08 9.94
CA ALA A 117 -7.51 9.50 10.18
C ALA A 117 -7.59 8.91 11.59
N SER A 118 -8.76 8.98 12.21
CA SER A 118 -9.05 8.29 13.47
C SER A 118 -9.28 6.79 13.26
N ARG A 119 -9.33 6.06 14.37
CA ARG A 119 -9.66 4.62 14.35
C ARG A 119 -11.06 4.40 13.79
N GLU A 120 -12.02 5.22 14.20
CA GLU A 120 -13.42 5.16 13.80
C GLU A 120 -13.60 5.49 12.32
N GLU A 121 -12.87 6.50 11.82
CA GLU A 121 -12.84 6.85 10.40
C GLU A 121 -12.25 5.71 9.56
N ALA A 122 -11.13 5.13 10.00
CA ALA A 122 -10.51 4.00 9.32
C ALA A 122 -11.46 2.79 9.27
N GLU A 123 -12.07 2.43 10.40
CA GLU A 123 -13.05 1.35 10.47
C GLU A 123 -14.28 1.62 9.58
N GLY A 124 -14.80 2.85 9.59
CA GLY A 124 -15.93 3.28 8.77
C GLY A 124 -15.63 3.17 7.26
N VAL A 125 -14.47 3.66 6.83
CA VAL A 125 -14.00 3.53 5.44
C VAL A 125 -13.87 2.07 5.04
N LEU A 126 -13.18 1.26 5.84
CA LEU A 126 -12.96 -0.15 5.53
C LEU A 126 -14.28 -0.91 5.44
N ASN A 127 -15.22 -0.65 6.33
CA ASN A 127 -16.56 -1.22 6.29
C ASN A 127 -17.39 -0.72 5.12
N LYS A 128 -17.24 0.54 4.71
CA LYS A 128 -17.94 1.09 3.54
C LYS A 128 -17.48 0.42 2.25
N PHE A 129 -16.17 0.19 2.10
CA PHE A 129 -15.58 -0.32 0.87
C PHE A 129 -15.36 -1.84 0.83
N THR A 130 -15.53 -2.55 1.95
CA THR A 130 -15.46 -4.03 1.95
C THR A 130 -16.85 -4.62 1.82
N LEU A 131 -17.14 -5.18 0.65
CA LEU A 131 -18.42 -5.84 0.38
C LEU A 131 -18.45 -7.26 0.94
N GLN A 132 -17.37 -8.02 0.74
CA GLN A 132 -17.21 -9.40 1.17
C GLN A 132 -15.75 -9.69 1.53
N GLY A 133 -15.54 -10.70 2.39
CA GLY A 133 -14.20 -11.07 2.83
C GLY A 133 -13.51 -9.95 3.63
N ALA A 134 -12.19 -9.88 3.52
CA ALA A 134 -11.35 -8.92 4.25
C ALA A 134 -10.79 -7.78 3.39
N VAL A 135 -10.90 -7.87 2.06
CA VAL A 135 -10.21 -6.97 1.12
C VAL A 135 -11.17 -5.89 0.62
N PRO A 136 -10.90 -4.60 0.88
CA PRO A 136 -11.68 -3.50 0.30
C PRO A 136 -11.73 -3.55 -1.23
N GLU A 137 -12.89 -3.27 -1.81
CA GLU A 137 -13.12 -3.33 -3.25
C GLU A 137 -12.15 -2.46 -4.09
N PRO A 138 -11.77 -1.22 -3.68
CA PRO A 138 -10.76 -0.44 -4.40
C PRO A 138 -9.40 -1.14 -4.48
N LEU A 139 -8.95 -1.77 -3.39
CA LEU A 139 -7.69 -2.52 -3.34
C LEU A 139 -7.77 -3.78 -4.20
N ARG A 140 -8.92 -4.46 -4.21
CA ARG A 140 -9.17 -5.61 -5.08
C ARG A 140 -9.05 -5.23 -6.55
N VAL A 141 -9.65 -4.11 -6.95
CA VAL A 141 -9.59 -3.59 -8.33
C VAL A 141 -8.16 -3.19 -8.71
N ALA A 142 -7.46 -2.41 -7.86
CA ALA A 142 -6.06 -2.03 -8.10
C ALA A 142 -5.17 -3.26 -8.33
N ARG A 143 -5.35 -4.31 -7.51
CA ARG A 143 -4.62 -5.58 -7.65
C ARG A 143 -4.92 -6.29 -8.97
N LEU A 144 -6.18 -6.28 -9.43
CA LEU A 144 -6.56 -6.91 -10.70
C LEU A 144 -5.95 -6.17 -11.89
N LEU A 145 -6.02 -4.83 -11.89
CA LEU A 145 -5.41 -3.99 -12.93
C LEU A 145 -3.90 -4.20 -13.00
N ALA A 146 -3.20 -4.12 -11.87
CA ALA A 146 -1.76 -4.33 -11.81
C ALA A 146 -1.36 -5.73 -12.32
N ARG A 147 -2.09 -6.78 -11.91
CA ARG A 147 -1.82 -8.15 -12.40
C ARG A 147 -2.07 -8.31 -13.89
N SER A 148 -3.12 -7.67 -14.41
CA SER A 148 -3.40 -7.71 -15.85
C SER A 148 -2.30 -7.02 -16.63
N LEU A 149 -1.89 -5.82 -16.22
CA LEU A 149 -0.81 -5.07 -16.85
C LEU A 149 0.49 -5.87 -16.85
N MET A 150 0.88 -6.46 -15.71
CA MET A 150 2.09 -7.28 -15.61
C MET A 150 2.07 -8.51 -16.52
N ARG A 151 0.90 -9.11 -16.79
CA ARG A 151 0.79 -10.22 -17.74
C ARG A 151 0.95 -9.75 -19.19
N THR A 152 0.44 -8.57 -19.52
CA THR A 152 0.51 -7.99 -20.86
C THR A 152 1.89 -7.44 -21.20
N LEU A 153 2.63 -6.90 -20.23
CA LEU A 153 3.99 -6.39 -20.44
C LEU A 153 5.06 -7.52 -20.47
N LYS A 154 4.80 -8.65 -19.80
CA LYS A 154 5.72 -9.81 -19.80
C LYS A 154 6.12 -10.36 -21.18
N PRO A 155 5.28 -10.43 -22.23
CA PRO A 155 5.73 -10.86 -23.55
C PRO A 155 6.78 -9.95 -24.22
N GLU A 156 6.87 -8.67 -23.85
CA GLU A 156 7.83 -7.73 -24.45
C GLU A 156 9.21 -7.78 -23.77
N ILE A 157 9.25 -8.05 -22.46
CA ILE A 157 10.50 -8.10 -21.68
C ILE A 157 11.36 -9.34 -22.04
N TYR A 158 10.78 -10.39 -22.64
CA TYR A 158 11.51 -11.57 -23.12
C TYR A 158 11.87 -11.55 -24.62
N ARG A 159 11.42 -10.56 -25.40
CA ARG A 159 11.83 -10.42 -26.83
C ARG A 159 13.13 -9.62 -27.01
N GLY A 160 13.74 -9.16 -25.92
CA GLY A 160 14.97 -8.36 -25.91
C GLY A 160 16.17 -9.02 -25.24
N ARG A 161 16.27 -10.37 -25.26
CA ARG A 161 17.50 -11.09 -24.91
C ARG A 161 17.84 -12.10 -26.00
#